data_AF-A0A497KDL8-F1
#
_entry.id   AF-A0A497KDL8-F1
#
_cell.length_a   1.000
_cell.length_b   1.000
_cell.length_c   1.000
_cell.angle_alpha   90.00
_cell.angle_beta   90.00
_cell.angle_gamma   90.00
#
_symmetry.space_group_name_H-M   'P 1'
#
loop_
_entity.id
_entity.type
_entity.pdbx_description
1 polymer ?
#
loop_
_entity_poly.entity_id
_entity_poly.type
_entity_poly.pdbx_seq_one_letter_code
_entity_poly.pdbx_strand_id
1 'polypeptide(L)' 'MENPKAVKDALIDEKAIHYLIGKTMEATKGMADPNLTNQIIRKKLVEWKNKEA' A
#
# COMPACT_ATOMS: atom_id res chain seq x y z
N MET A 1 8.90 7.73 -8.64
CA MET A 1 9.31 6.31 -8.57
C MET A 1 8.10 5.50 -8.19
N GLU A 2 7.58 4.70 -9.11
CA GLU A 2 6.56 3.70 -8.80
C GLU A 2 7.28 2.48 -8.19
N ASN A 3 6.73 1.87 -7.12
CA ASN A 3 7.38 0.79 -6.35
C ASN A 3 6.72 -0.58 -6.64
N PRO A 4 6.85 -1.17 -7.85
CA PRO A 4 6.14 -2.39 -8.23
C PRO A 4 6.54 -3.60 -7.38
N LYS A 5 7.80 -3.65 -6.92
CA LYS A 5 8.27 -4.72 -6.02
C LYS A 5 7.51 -4.69 -4.68
N ALA A 6 7.35 -3.51 -4.09
CA ALA A 6 6.64 -3.37 -2.83
C ALA A 6 5.15 -3.76 -2.94
N VAL A 7 4.53 -3.54 -4.10
CA VAL A 7 3.16 -4.01 -4.38
C VAL A 7 3.13 -5.54 -4.39
N LYS A 8 4.06 -6.19 -5.10
CA LYS A 8 4.16 -7.66 -5.13
C LYS A 8 4.42 -8.25 -3.75
N ASP A 9 5.36 -7.66 -2.99
CA ASP A 9 5.67 -8.11 -1.64
C ASP A 9 4.43 -7.98 -0.73
N ALA A 10 3.68 -6.88 -0.83
CA ALA A 10 2.45 -6.65 -0.04
C ALA A 10 1.26 -7.54 -0.44
N LEU A 11 1.29 -8.16 -1.63
CA LEU A 11 0.29 -9.16 -2.04
C LEU A 11 0.57 -10.55 -1.45
N ILE A 12 1.82 -10.81 -1.06
CA ILE A 12 2.29 -12.10 -0.54
C ILE A 12 2.39 -12.05 0.99
N ASP A 13 2.95 -10.96 1.53
CA ASP A 13 3.16 -10.75 2.96
C ASP A 13 2.43 -9.48 3.44
N GLU A 14 1.49 -9.67 4.36
CA GLU A 14 0.73 -8.59 4.97
C GLU A 14 1.64 -7.57 5.70
N LYS A 15 2.80 -8.01 6.22
CA LYS A 15 3.75 -7.11 6.90
C LYS A 15 4.42 -6.13 5.92
N ALA A 16 4.53 -6.49 4.64
CA ALA A 16 5.11 -5.62 3.62
C ALA A 16 4.21 -4.41 3.29
N ILE A 17 2.93 -4.43 3.71
CA ILE A 17 2.01 -3.30 3.53
C ILE A 17 2.48 -2.03 4.26
N HIS A 18 3.20 -2.18 5.38
CA HIS A 18 3.72 -1.05 6.17
C HIS A 18 4.72 -0.21 5.38
N TYR A 19 5.43 -0.81 4.42
CA TYR A 19 6.31 -0.06 3.52
C TYR A 19 5.50 0.89 2.62
N LEU A 20 4.41 0.41 2.02
CA LEU A 20 3.53 1.22 1.17
C LEU A 20 2.86 2.35 1.97
N ILE A 21 2.46 2.05 3.21
CA ILE A 21 1.95 3.05 4.15
C ILE A 21 3.03 4.10 4.43
N GLY A 22 4.25 3.69 4.80
CA GLY A 22 5.37 4.59 5.05
C GLY A 22 5.68 5.50 3.86
N LYS A 23 5.66 4.94 2.63
CA LYS A 23 5.82 5.74 1.41
C LYS A 23 4.69 6.73 1.16
N THR A 24 3.46 6.37 1.51
CA THR A 24 2.31 7.29 1.40
C THR A 24 2.41 8.41 2.43
N MET A 25 2.83 8.08 3.66
CA MET A 25 3.08 9.08 4.70
C MET A 25 4.22 10.03 4.31
N GLU A 26 5.30 9.51 3.72
CA GLU A 26 6.42 10.30 3.19
C GLU A 26 5.95 11.27 2.08
N ALA A 27 5.20 10.75 1.10
CA ALA A 27 4.71 11.54 -0.03
C ALA A 27 3.73 12.64 0.41
N THR A 28 2.93 12.38 1.44
CA THR A 28 1.98 13.34 2.02
C THR A 28 2.58 14.19 3.12
N LYS A 29 3.88 14.04 3.41
CA LYS A 29 4.58 14.76 4.50
C LYS A 29 3.88 14.60 5.86
N GLY A 30 3.30 13.43 6.11
CA GLY A 30 2.57 13.12 7.34
C GLY A 30 1.18 13.77 7.45
N MET A 31 0.68 14.43 6.40
CA MET A 31 -0.66 15.05 6.43
C MET A 31 -1.80 14.05 6.27
N ALA A 32 -1.53 12.86 5.72
CA ALA A 32 -2.54 11.83 5.59
C ALA A 32 -2.84 11.17 6.94
N ASP A 33 -4.11 10.83 7.16
CA ASP A 33 -4.50 10.03 8.31
C ASP A 33 -3.95 8.59 8.15
N PRO A 34 -3.23 8.05 9.15
CA PRO A 34 -2.60 6.74 9.05
C PRO A 34 -3.62 5.60 8.97
N ASN A 35 -4.77 5.72 9.64
CA ASN A 35 -5.80 4.68 9.64
C ASN A 35 -6.50 4.60 8.27
N LEU A 36 -6.89 5.75 7.72
CA LEU A 36 -7.49 5.86 6.40
C LEU A 36 -6.50 5.41 5.31
N THR A 37 -5.23 5.79 5.43
CA THR A 37 -4.17 5.36 4.50
C THR A 37 -4.05 3.84 4.45
N ASN A 38 -3.99 3.19 5.62
CA ASN A 38 -3.94 1.73 5.72
C ASN A 38 -5.18 1.06 5.08
N GLN A 39 -6.38 1.58 5.34
CA GLN A 39 -7.62 1.06 4.75
C GLN A 39 -7.62 1.16 3.22
N ILE A 40 -7.24 2.32 2.67
CA ILE A 40 -7.18 2.56 1.22
C ILE A 40 -6.16 1.64 0.55
N ILE A 41 -4.96 1.50 1.12
CA ILE A 41 -3.91 0.65 0.55
C ILE A 41 -4.35 -0.81 0.52
N ARG A 42 -4.92 -1.32 1.62
CA ARG A 42 -5.47 -2.69 1.69
C ARG A 42 -6.53 -2.92 0.62
N LYS A 43 -7.48 -2.00 0.49
CA LYS A 43 -8.54 -2.08 -0.53
C LYS A 43 -7.95 -2.12 -1.94
N LYS A 44 -6.99 -1.24 -2.25
CA LYS A 44 -6.34 -1.19 -3.57
C LYS A 44 -5.56 -2.47 -3.88
N LEU A 45 -4.90 -3.09 -2.90
CA LEU A 45 -4.19 -4.36 -3.12
C LEU A 45 -5.15 -5.51 -3.45
N VAL A 46 -6.30 -5.59 -2.77
CA VAL A 46 -7.34 -6.58 -3.09
C VAL A 46 -7.91 -6.35 -4.50
N GLU A 47 -8.22 -5.10 -4.85
CA GLU A 47 -8.68 -4.75 -6.20
C GLU A 47 -7.64 -5.10 -7.27
N TRP A 48 -6.36 -4.90 -6.98
CA TRP A 48 -5.26 -5.22 -7.89
C TRP A 48 -5.15 -6.73 -8.09
N LYS A 49 -5.20 -7.52 -7.00
CA LYS A 49 -5.21 -8.99 -7.07
C LYS A 49 -6.36 -9.54 -7.92
N ASN A 50 -7.56 -8.95 -7.79
CA ASN A 50 -8.74 -9.39 -8.53
C ASN A 50 -8.73 -8.96 -10.01
N LYS A 51 -7.90 -7.97 -10.39
CA LYS A 51 -7.71 -7.56 -11.80
C LYS A 51 -6.67 -8.38 -12.53
N GLU A 52 -5.73 -8.98 -11.81
CA GLU A 52 -4.70 -9.86 -12.37
C GLU A 52 -5.08 -11.36 -12.33
N ALA A 53 -6.25 -11.70 -11.76
CA ALA A 53 -6.83 -13.04 -11.72
C ALA A 53 -7.85 -13.24 -12.85
#